data_AF-A0A2D5A855-F1
#
_entry.id   AF-A0A2D5A855-F1
#
_cell.length_a   1.000
_cell.length_b   1.000
_cell.length_c   1.000
_cell.angle_alpha   90.00
_cell.angle_beta   90.00
_cell.angle_gamma   90.00
#
_symmetry.space_group_name_H-M   'P 1'
#
loop_
_entity.id
_entity.type
_entity.pdbx_description
1 polymer ?
#
loop_
_entity_poly.entity_id
_entity_poly.type
_entity_poly.pdbx_seq_one_letter_code
_entity_poly.pdbx_strand_id
1 'polypeptide(L)'
;MSSAPDPIEHLKSLPDRAARYAWLDGLDRTERNGVLNRLTEDDRRRYRQHADAKLAREKRSLKSADREARRQEALAGRATDIPEMIEALYTVMPKLTESQRDWVERIDQSAAASKRDGFTSRQAEVIRDLYRKQFRKRG
;
A
#
# COMPACT_ATOMS: atom_id res chain seq x y z
N MET A 1 -49.92 6.98 6.44
CA MET A 1 -48.68 6.30 5.99
C MET A 1 -47.68 7.38 5.65
N SER A 2 -46.60 7.55 6.41
CA SER A 2 -45.55 8.50 6.03
C SER A 2 -44.86 7.94 4.79
N SER A 3 -45.15 8.51 3.62
CA SER A 3 -44.34 8.28 2.43
C SER A 3 -42.92 8.69 2.77
N ALA A 4 -41.98 7.76 2.62
CA ALA A 4 -40.57 8.08 2.76
C ALA A 4 -40.26 9.32 1.89
N PRO A 5 -39.52 10.31 2.41
CA PRO A 5 -39.21 11.52 1.67
C PRO A 5 -38.57 11.15 0.33
N ASP A 6 -38.99 11.82 -0.76
CA ASP A 6 -38.44 11.56 -2.10
C ASP A 6 -36.90 11.63 -2.03
N PRO A 7 -36.19 10.55 -2.44
CA PRO A 7 -34.73 10.52 -2.46
C PRO A 7 -34.07 11.74 -3.13
N ILE A 8 -34.74 12.36 -4.11
CA ILE A 8 -34.24 13.56 -4.78
C ILE A 8 -34.39 14.81 -3.91
N GLU A 9 -35.51 14.95 -3.19
CA GLU A 9 -35.70 16.05 -2.25
C GLU A 9 -34.76 15.93 -1.05
N HIS A 10 -34.54 14.71 -0.57
CA HIS A 10 -33.53 14.46 0.44
C HIS A 10 -32.12 14.84 -0.06
N LEU A 11 -31.73 14.40 -1.26
CA LEU A 11 -30.42 14.74 -1.84
C LEU A 11 -30.22 16.26 -1.97
N LYS A 12 -31.26 17.01 -2.34
CA LYS A 12 -31.21 18.49 -2.43
C LYS A 12 -31.10 19.16 -1.07
N SER A 13 -31.72 18.59 -0.04
CA SER A 13 -31.67 19.10 1.34
C SER A 13 -30.29 19.00 1.99
N LEU A 14 -29.39 18.17 1.43
CA LEU A 14 -28.04 17.99 1.96
C LEU A 14 -27.18 19.26 1.76
N PRO A 15 -26.37 19.63 2.77
CA PRO A 15 -25.76 20.95 2.90
C PRO A 15 -24.73 21.24 1.80
N ASP A 16 -24.04 20.23 1.32
CA ASP A 16 -23.02 20.38 0.29
C ASP A 16 -22.87 19.11 -0.56
N ARG A 17 -21.94 19.19 -1.52
CA ARG A 17 -21.63 18.10 -2.43
C ARG A 17 -21.02 16.89 -1.72
N ALA A 18 -20.22 17.10 -0.68
CA ALA A 18 -19.59 16.00 0.05
C ALA A 18 -20.64 15.19 0.82
N ALA A 19 -21.58 15.86 1.48
CA ALA A 19 -22.72 15.22 2.15
C ALA A 19 -23.60 14.43 1.16
N ARG A 20 -23.85 14.99 -0.03
CA ARG A 20 -24.57 14.29 -1.12
C ARG A 20 -23.89 13.00 -1.55
N TYR A 21 -22.57 13.03 -1.73
CA TYR A 21 -21.82 11.86 -2.14
C TYR A 21 -21.70 10.82 -1.03
N ALA A 22 -21.51 11.26 0.21
CA ALA A 22 -21.50 10.38 1.37
C ALA A 22 -22.83 9.63 1.54
N TRP A 23 -23.96 10.34 1.36
CA TRP A 23 -25.27 9.71 1.39
C TRP A 23 -25.47 8.71 0.24
N LEU A 24 -25.15 9.10 -1.01
CA LEU A 24 -25.23 8.19 -2.17
C LEU A 24 -24.35 6.94 -2.00
N ASP A 25 -23.17 7.08 -1.40
CA ASP A 25 -22.25 5.98 -1.12
C ASP A 25 -22.80 4.98 -0.08
N GLY A 26 -23.69 5.45 0.81
CA GLY A 26 -24.34 4.63 1.84
C GLY A 26 -25.59 3.87 1.36
N LEU A 27 -26.16 4.24 0.21
CA LEU A 27 -27.28 3.53 -0.40
C LEU A 27 -26.84 2.19 -0.99
N ASP A 28 -27.73 1.21 -1.05
CA ASP A 28 -27.46 0.01 -1.84
C ASP A 28 -27.40 0.33 -3.34
N ARG A 29 -26.89 -0.61 -4.13
CA ARG A 29 -26.65 -0.41 -5.56
C ARG A 29 -27.93 -0.07 -6.33
N THR A 30 -29.04 -0.72 -6.02
CA THR A 30 -30.32 -0.56 -6.72
C THR A 30 -30.93 0.79 -6.38
N GLU A 31 -30.99 1.14 -5.09
CA GLU A 31 -31.48 2.44 -4.63
C GLU A 31 -30.65 3.59 -5.23
N ARG A 32 -29.32 3.48 -5.13
CA ARG A 32 -28.40 4.48 -5.69
C ARG A 32 -28.62 4.69 -7.19
N ASN A 33 -28.74 3.60 -7.95
CA ASN A 33 -29.01 3.70 -9.39
C ASN A 33 -30.37 4.35 -9.66
N GLY A 34 -31.39 4.04 -8.85
CA GLY A 34 -32.70 4.70 -8.92
C GLY A 34 -32.62 6.21 -8.74
N VAL A 35 -31.83 6.68 -7.77
CA VAL A 35 -31.57 8.11 -7.57
C VAL A 35 -30.78 8.71 -8.73
N LEU A 36 -29.66 8.08 -9.10
CA LEU A 36 -28.77 8.59 -10.16
C LEU A 36 -29.49 8.73 -11.49
N ASN A 37 -30.35 7.78 -11.87
CA ASN A 37 -31.11 7.80 -13.12
C ASN A 37 -32.10 8.98 -13.22
N ARG A 38 -32.47 9.57 -12.08
CA ARG A 38 -33.34 10.74 -12.00
C ARG A 38 -32.56 12.07 -12.00
N LEU A 39 -31.22 12.02 -11.96
CA LEU A 39 -30.35 13.19 -12.01
C LEU A 39 -29.94 13.55 -13.44
N THR A 40 -29.53 14.81 -13.59
CA THR A 40 -28.92 15.29 -14.84
C THR A 40 -27.65 14.49 -15.19
N GLU A 41 -27.31 14.43 -16.48
CA GLU A 41 -26.07 13.76 -16.91
C GLU A 41 -24.82 14.38 -16.27
N ASP A 42 -24.82 15.71 -16.07
CA ASP A 42 -23.72 16.42 -15.43
C ASP A 42 -23.53 15.98 -13.98
N ASP A 43 -24.62 15.86 -13.21
CA ASP A 43 -24.53 15.40 -11.83
C ASP A 43 -24.12 13.93 -11.73
N ARG A 44 -24.65 13.08 -12.62
CA ARG A 44 -24.21 11.68 -12.75
C ARG A 44 -22.72 11.59 -13.09
N ARG A 45 -22.23 12.39 -14.03
CA ARG A 45 -20.80 12.44 -14.39
C ARG A 45 -19.93 12.84 -13.21
N ARG A 46 -20.34 13.87 -12.45
CA ARG A 46 -19.60 14.32 -11.25
C ARG A 46 -19.55 13.25 -10.16
N TYR A 47 -20.65 12.54 -9.93
CA TYR A 47 -20.67 11.43 -8.97
C TYR A 47 -19.74 10.28 -9.42
N ARG A 48 -19.75 9.91 -10.71
CA ARG A 48 -18.81 8.90 -11.25
C ARG A 48 -17.35 9.27 -10.99
N GLN A 49 -16.97 10.52 -11.30
CA GLN A 49 -15.61 11.01 -11.02
C GLN A 49 -15.24 10.94 -9.54
N HIS A 50 -16.18 11.25 -8.65
CA HIS A 50 -15.98 11.09 -7.21
C HIS A 50 -15.73 9.62 -6.82
N ALA A 51 -16.58 8.70 -7.29
CA ALA A 51 -16.46 7.27 -7.00
C ALA A 51 -15.13 6.70 -7.52
N ASP A 52 -14.74 7.06 -8.74
CA ASP A 52 -13.45 6.66 -9.33
C ASP A 52 -12.27 7.18 -8.52
N ALA A 53 -12.32 8.45 -8.10
CA ALA A 53 -11.28 9.05 -7.26
C ALA A 53 -11.18 8.38 -5.88
N LYS A 54 -12.31 7.99 -5.28
CA LYS A 54 -12.36 7.24 -4.02
C LYS A 54 -11.72 5.87 -4.18
N LEU A 55 -12.13 5.10 -5.20
CA LEU A 55 -11.53 3.80 -5.52
C LEU A 55 -10.02 3.89 -5.76
N ALA A 56 -9.56 4.93 -6.46
CA ALA A 56 -8.13 5.16 -6.67
C ALA A 56 -7.37 5.45 -5.37
N ARG A 57 -7.98 6.18 -4.41
CA ARG A 57 -7.40 6.42 -3.09
C ARG A 57 -7.36 5.13 -2.26
N GLU A 58 -8.43 4.35 -2.23
CA GLU A 58 -8.48 3.07 -1.53
C GLU A 58 -7.44 2.09 -2.07
N LYS A 59 -7.32 1.95 -3.39
CA LYS A 59 -6.28 1.13 -4.03
C LYS A 59 -4.87 1.58 -3.67
N ARG A 60 -4.61 2.89 -3.58
CA ARG A 60 -3.31 3.41 -3.14
C ARG A 60 -3.06 3.13 -1.66
N SER A 61 -4.08 3.25 -0.82
CA SER A 61 -3.99 2.94 0.61
C SER A 61 -3.65 1.46 0.83
N LEU A 62 -4.34 0.56 0.13
CA LEU A 62 -4.07 -0.88 0.19
C LEU A 62 -2.63 -1.19 -0.25
N LYS A 63 -2.20 -0.64 -1.39
CA LYS A 63 -0.81 -0.79 -1.85
C LYS A 63 0.23 -0.26 -0.84
N SER A 64 -0.11 0.80 -0.10
CA SER A 64 0.76 1.34 0.95
C SER A 64 0.80 0.43 2.18
N ALA A 65 -0.35 -0.10 2.61
CA ALA A 65 -0.43 -1.04 3.72
C ALA A 65 0.32 -2.34 3.40
N ASP A 66 0.15 -2.88 2.18
CA ASP A 66 0.86 -4.07 1.71
C ASP A 66 2.38 -3.83 1.64
N ARG A 67 2.81 -2.62 1.26
CA ARG A 67 4.23 -2.27 1.24
C ARG A 67 4.80 -2.19 2.65
N GLU A 68 4.08 -1.59 3.60
CA GLU A 68 4.53 -1.50 4.98
C GLU A 68 4.57 -2.88 5.64
N ALA A 69 3.58 -3.75 5.40
CA ALA A 69 3.58 -5.13 5.87
C ALA A 69 4.80 -5.90 5.37
N ARG A 70 5.08 -5.83 4.05
CA ARG A 70 6.27 -6.46 3.45
C ARG A 70 7.58 -5.89 4.00
N ARG A 71 7.63 -4.59 4.25
CA ARG A 71 8.78 -3.96 4.93
C ARG A 71 8.98 -4.49 6.34
N GLN A 72 7.92 -4.63 7.14
CA GLN A 72 8.02 -5.18 8.50
C GLN A 72 8.43 -6.66 8.49
N GLU A 73 7.96 -7.45 7.53
CA GLU A 73 8.43 -8.83 7.33
C GLU A 73 9.91 -8.87 6.96
N ALA A 74 10.36 -7.97 6.09
CA ALA A 74 11.76 -7.83 5.72
C ALA A 74 12.63 -7.45 6.92
N LEU A 75 12.20 -6.49 7.75
CA LEU A 75 12.89 -6.10 8.99
C LEU A 75 12.93 -7.23 10.04
N ALA A 76 11.89 -8.06 10.10
CA ALA A 76 11.83 -9.25 10.95
C ALA A 76 12.62 -10.45 10.37
N GLY A 77 13.26 -10.26 9.23
CA GLY A 77 14.07 -11.24 8.54
C GLY A 77 13.30 -12.38 7.87
N ARG A 78 12.02 -12.15 7.55
CA ARG A 78 11.10 -13.09 6.93
C ARG A 78 10.77 -12.78 5.47
N ALA A 79 11.34 -11.72 4.89
CA ALA A 79 11.16 -11.43 3.46
C ALA A 79 11.71 -12.56 2.59
N THR A 80 10.96 -12.89 1.54
CA THR A 80 11.33 -13.89 0.53
C THR A 80 11.82 -13.27 -0.77
N ASP A 81 11.65 -11.96 -0.95
CA ASP A 81 12.07 -11.23 -2.15
C ASP A 81 13.35 -10.41 -1.91
N ILE A 82 14.29 -10.51 -2.86
CA ILE A 82 15.65 -9.97 -2.76
C ILE A 82 15.67 -8.44 -2.60
N PRO A 83 14.90 -7.63 -3.38
CA PRO A 83 14.88 -6.18 -3.21
C PRO A 83 14.37 -5.74 -1.83
N GLU A 84 13.38 -6.44 -1.27
CA GLU A 84 12.80 -6.13 0.04
C GLU A 84 13.78 -6.45 1.18
N MET A 85 14.50 -7.57 1.08
CA MET A 85 15.58 -7.91 2.00
C MET A 85 16.69 -6.83 2.02
N ILE A 86 17.02 -6.25 0.86
CA ILE A 86 18.04 -5.19 0.76
C ILE A 86 17.55 -3.87 1.39
N GLU A 87 16.30 -3.47 1.13
CA GLU A 87 15.72 -2.29 1.79
C GLU A 87 15.69 -2.43 3.32
N ALA A 88 15.38 -3.64 3.81
CA ALA A 88 15.48 -3.93 5.24
C ALA A 88 16.91 -3.81 5.74
N LEU A 89 17.91 -4.35 5.02
CA LEU A 89 19.32 -4.21 5.37
C LEU A 89 19.76 -2.74 5.49
N TYR A 90 19.36 -1.87 4.55
CA TYR A 90 19.63 -0.43 4.64
C TYR A 90 19.01 0.22 5.88
N THR A 91 17.88 -0.28 6.36
CA THR A 91 17.17 0.25 7.53
C THR A 91 17.78 -0.25 8.85
N VAL A 92 18.20 -1.52 8.92
CA VAL A 92 18.79 -2.11 10.15
C VAL A 92 20.31 -1.95 10.25
N MET A 93 20.96 -1.47 9.18
CA MET A 93 22.41 -1.23 9.06
C MET A 93 23.10 -0.62 10.28
N PRO A 94 22.53 0.36 11.01
CA PRO A 94 23.16 0.94 12.21
C PRO A 94 23.10 0.06 13.46
N LYS A 95 22.29 -1.01 13.46
CA LYS A 95 21.93 -1.81 14.64
C LYS A 95 22.19 -3.31 14.46
N LEU A 96 22.94 -3.69 13.43
CA LEU A 96 23.21 -5.10 13.15
C LEU A 96 23.99 -5.73 14.30
N THR A 97 23.31 -6.63 15.01
CA THR A 97 23.85 -7.43 16.11
C THR A 97 24.35 -8.77 15.58
N GLU A 98 25.16 -9.48 16.35
CA GLU A 98 25.69 -10.80 15.95
C GLU A 98 24.58 -11.83 15.69
N SER A 99 23.42 -11.70 16.36
CA SER A 99 22.22 -12.51 16.11
C SER A 99 21.57 -12.30 14.73
N GLN A 100 21.94 -11.24 14.01
CA GLN A 100 21.45 -10.96 12.66
C GLN A 100 22.44 -11.41 11.58
N ARG A 101 23.60 -11.98 11.95
CA ARG A 101 24.59 -12.53 11.00
C ARG A 101 23.98 -13.61 10.11
N ASP A 102 23.32 -14.59 10.70
CA ASP A 102 22.69 -15.70 9.96
C ASP A 102 21.64 -15.22 8.96
N TRP A 103 20.98 -14.09 9.27
CA TRP A 103 20.02 -13.47 8.37
C TRP A 103 20.70 -12.76 7.19
N VAL A 104 21.80 -12.04 7.44
CA VAL A 104 22.63 -11.43 6.37
C VAL A 104 23.26 -12.50 5.47
N GLU A 105 23.71 -13.61 6.04
CA GLU A 105 24.25 -14.76 5.30
C GLU A 105 23.21 -15.42 4.40
N ARG A 106 21.96 -15.54 4.88
CA ARG A 106 20.86 -16.04 4.06
C ARG A 106 20.55 -15.14 2.87
N ILE A 107 20.62 -13.81 3.06
CA ILE A 107 20.43 -12.82 1.98
C ILE A 107 21.51 -12.96 0.90
N ASP A 108 22.77 -13.10 1.31
CA ASP A 108 23.90 -13.25 0.40
C ASP A 108 23.79 -14.57 -0.40
N GLN A 109 23.43 -15.67 0.26
CA GLN A 109 23.21 -16.97 -0.39
C GLN A 109 22.02 -16.95 -1.35
N SER A 110 20.89 -16.35 -0.97
CA SER A 110 19.71 -16.23 -1.84
C SER A 110 19.99 -15.42 -3.10
N ALA A 111 20.78 -14.35 -2.99
CA ALA A 111 21.16 -13.56 -4.16
C ALA A 111 22.22 -14.24 -5.03
N ALA A 112 23.16 -14.99 -4.45
CA ALA A 112 24.10 -15.80 -5.22
C ALA A 112 23.41 -16.93 -5.99
N ALA A 113 22.30 -17.46 -5.46
CA ALA A 113 21.48 -18.48 -6.12
C ALA A 113 20.57 -17.90 -7.24
N SER A 114 20.24 -16.60 -7.19
CA SER A 114 19.42 -15.94 -8.20
C SER A 114 20.23 -15.67 -9.48
N LYS A 115 20.16 -16.59 -10.45
CA LYS A 115 20.88 -16.50 -11.74
C LYS A 115 20.31 -15.48 -12.74
N ARG A 116 19.13 -14.91 -12.49
CA ARG A 116 18.44 -14.00 -13.44
C ARG A 116 18.51 -12.53 -13.03
N ASP A 117 18.36 -12.25 -11.74
CA ASP A 117 18.32 -10.89 -11.17
C ASP A 117 18.98 -10.92 -9.78
N GLY A 118 20.28 -11.26 -9.75
CA GLY A 118 21.08 -11.16 -8.53
C GLY A 118 21.25 -9.70 -8.08
N PHE A 119 22.08 -9.47 -7.05
CA PHE A 119 22.38 -8.10 -6.63
C PHE A 119 22.98 -7.27 -7.77
N THR A 120 22.49 -6.04 -7.93
CA THR A 120 23.23 -5.02 -8.68
C THR A 120 24.60 -4.77 -8.03
N SER A 121 25.57 -4.27 -8.81
CA SER A 121 26.94 -4.03 -8.32
C SER A 121 26.97 -3.19 -7.04
N ARG A 122 26.11 -2.17 -6.95
CA ARG A 122 25.98 -1.30 -5.77
C ARG A 122 25.44 -2.05 -4.55
N GLN A 123 24.48 -2.97 -4.73
CA GLN A 123 23.93 -3.77 -3.65
C GLN A 123 24.93 -4.80 -3.13
N ALA A 124 25.68 -5.44 -4.04
CA ALA A 124 26.74 -6.39 -3.68
C ALA A 124 27.91 -5.71 -2.93
N GLU A 125 28.23 -4.45 -3.26
CA GLU A 125 29.20 -3.66 -2.53
C GLU A 125 28.73 -3.33 -1.11
N VAL A 126 27.45 -2.95 -0.95
CA VAL A 126 26.87 -2.64 0.37
C VAL A 126 26.89 -3.85 1.30
N ILE A 127 26.57 -5.04 0.79
CA ILE A 127 26.61 -6.28 1.58
C ILE A 127 28.06 -6.65 1.95
N ARG A 128 29.00 -6.54 1.01
CA ARG A 128 30.44 -6.77 1.31
C ARG A 128 30.98 -5.76 2.33
N ASP A 129 30.60 -4.51 2.23
CA ASP A 129 31.00 -3.46 3.17
C ASP A 129 30.37 -3.67 4.56
N LEU A 130 29.12 -4.17 4.61
CA LEU A 130 28.44 -4.61 5.83
C LEU A 130 29.22 -5.72 6.55
N TYR A 131 29.58 -6.80 5.84
CA TYR A 131 30.42 -7.87 6.39
C TYR A 131 31.75 -7.33 6.92
N ARG A 132 32.38 -6.41 6.17
CA ARG A 132 33.66 -5.83 6.54
C ARG A 132 33.55 -4.91 7.77
N LYS A 133 32.48 -4.14 7.92
CA LYS A 133 32.35 -3.13 8.99
C LYS A 133 31.83 -3.72 10.30
N GLN A 134 30.86 -4.64 10.23
CA GLN A 134 30.17 -5.14 11.42
C GLN A 134 30.73 -6.48 11.94
N PHE A 135 31.26 -7.33 11.06
CA PHE A 135 31.68 -8.70 11.43
C PHE A 135 33.18 -8.96 11.33
N ARG A 136 33.95 -7.97 10.85
CA ARG A 136 35.41 -8.06 10.88
C ARG A 136 35.88 -7.82 12.32
N LYS A 137 36.10 -8.93 13.04
CA LYS A 137 36.75 -8.95 14.35
C LYS A 137 37.95 -8.00 14.36
N ARG A 138 38.00 -7.11 15.36
CA ARG A 138 39.28 -6.71 15.98
C ARG A 138 40.02 -8.01 16.29
N GLY A 139 41.22 -8.15 15.74
CA GLY A 139 42.10 -9.29 15.98
C GLY A 139 42.37 -9.51 17.46
#